data_AF-A0A8I1SVX6-F1
#
_entry.id   AF-A0A8I1SVX6-F1
#
_cell.length_a   1.000
_cell.length_b   1.000
_cell.length_c   1.000
_cell.angle_alpha   90.00
_cell.angle_beta   90.00
_cell.angle_gamma   90.00
#
_symmetry.space_group_name_H-M   'P 1'
#
loop_
_entity.id
_entity.type
_entity.pdbx_description
1 polymer ?
#
loop_
_entity_poly.entity_id
_entity_poly.type
_entity_poly.pdbx_seq_one_letter_code
_entity_poly.pdbx_strand_id
1 'polypeptide(L)'
;MLVLRELLQALPPVRAGWVENVAAMPTDSRVAAFAFGRSVGAIETACLLSAVPVQRVTPQAWKRAAGLPAGVPKAASVETALRLLPGCAPYLTRAKDHGRADALLIARYGLSVT
;
A
#
# COMPACT_ATOMS: atom_id res chain seq x y z
N MET A 1 -6.03 4.43 -15.29
CA MET A 1 -7.19 4.75 -14.43
C MET A 1 -8.33 3.76 -14.65
N LEU A 2 -8.75 3.50 -15.90
CA LEU A 2 -9.79 2.52 -16.24
C LEU A 2 -9.53 1.13 -15.64
N VAL A 3 -8.33 0.57 -15.83
CA VAL A 3 -7.95 -0.74 -15.27
C VAL A 3 -8.07 -0.80 -13.74
N LEU A 4 -7.72 0.26 -13.02
CA LEU A 4 -7.80 0.26 -11.55
C LEU A 4 -9.25 0.28 -11.06
N ARG A 5 -10.12 1.03 -11.74
CA ARG A 5 -11.56 1.03 -11.48
C ARG A 5 -12.18 -0.33 -11.81
N GLU A 6 -11.84 -0.93 -12.94
CA GLU A 6 -12.31 -2.25 -13.34
C GLU A 6 -11.92 -3.31 -12.30
N LEU A 7 -10.67 -3.27 -11.82
CA LEU A 7 -10.22 -4.15 -10.73
C LEU A 7 -11.04 -3.96 -9.46
N LEU A 8 -11.29 -2.71 -9.03
CA LEU A 8 -12.10 -2.45 -7.83
C LEU A 8 -13.55 -2.90 -7.99
N GLN A 9 -14.13 -2.77 -9.20
CA GLN A 9 -15.50 -3.20 -9.50
C GLN A 9 -15.65 -4.72 -9.60
N ALA A 10 -14.56 -5.44 -9.91
CA ALA A 10 -14.53 -6.89 -9.94
C ALA A 10 -14.36 -7.53 -8.55
N LEU A 11 -14.03 -6.73 -7.52
CA LEU A 11 -13.93 -7.21 -6.15
C LEU A 11 -15.31 -7.28 -5.48
N PRO A 12 -15.49 -8.15 -4.47
CA PRO A 12 -16.59 -8.03 -3.53
C PRO A 12 -16.65 -6.62 -2.93
N PRO A 13 -17.81 -6.18 -2.39
CA PRO A 13 -17.95 -4.85 -1.80
C PRO A 13 -16.81 -4.51 -0.83
N VAL A 14 -16.03 -3.48 -1.18
CA VAL A 14 -14.88 -3.03 -0.39
C VAL A 14 -15.34 -2.00 0.63
N ARG A 15 -15.29 -2.37 1.91
CA ARG A 15 -15.76 -1.52 3.03
C ARG A 15 -14.89 -0.27 3.23
N ALA A 16 -13.58 -0.38 3.06
CA ALA A 16 -12.62 0.70 3.22
C ALA A 16 -11.27 0.35 2.56
N GLY A 17 -10.53 1.37 2.16
CA GLY A 17 -9.15 1.27 1.66
C GLY A 17 -8.18 2.10 2.51
N TRP A 18 -6.92 1.69 2.52
CA TRP A 18 -5.83 2.43 3.16
C TRP A 18 -4.74 2.74 2.15
N VAL A 19 -4.28 3.99 2.15
CA VAL A 19 -3.18 4.46 1.30
C VAL A 19 -2.10 5.07 2.19
N GLU A 20 -0.84 4.74 1.93
CA GLU A 20 0.27 5.34 2.65
C GLU A 20 0.27 6.87 2.44
N ASN A 21 0.40 7.63 3.52
CA ASN A 21 0.55 9.06 3.49
C ASN A 21 1.98 9.40 3.09
N VAL A 22 2.15 9.73 1.82
CA VAL A 22 3.44 9.96 1.19
C VAL A 22 3.58 11.41 0.73
N ALA A 23 4.82 11.89 0.71
CA ALA A 23 5.16 13.25 0.29
C ALA A 23 6.43 13.24 -0.55
N ALA A 24 6.60 14.26 -1.39
CA ALA A 24 7.87 14.47 -2.09
C ALA A 24 8.98 14.77 -1.07
N MET A 25 10.12 14.12 -1.22
CA MET A 25 11.27 14.32 -0.36
C MET A 25 12.26 15.31 -1.00
N PRO A 26 13.03 16.08 -0.21
CA PRO A 26 14.04 17.00 -0.76
C PRO A 26 15.09 16.33 -1.66
N THR A 27 15.31 15.03 -1.46
CA THR A 27 16.26 14.20 -2.23
C THR A 27 15.66 13.65 -3.53
N ASP A 28 14.36 13.78 -3.76
CA ASP A 28 13.72 13.29 -4.97
C ASP A 28 14.06 14.20 -6.16
N SER A 29 14.26 13.59 -7.33
CA SER A 29 14.33 14.38 -8.56
C SER A 29 12.95 14.99 -8.86
N ARG A 30 12.93 16.16 -9.52
CA ARG A 30 11.68 16.82 -9.94
C ARG A 30 10.75 15.88 -10.73
N VAL A 31 11.34 15.05 -11.60
CA VAL A 31 10.60 14.07 -12.41
C VAL A 31 10.02 12.96 -11.54
N ALA A 32 10.80 12.42 -10.60
CA ALA A 32 10.35 11.36 -9.71
C ALA A 32 9.22 11.85 -8.78
N ALA A 33 9.38 13.03 -8.17
CA ALA A 33 8.38 13.63 -7.29
C ALA A 33 7.04 13.87 -8.03
N PHE A 34 7.09 14.38 -9.26
CA PHE A 34 5.90 14.59 -10.08
C PHE A 34 5.22 13.26 -10.47
N ALA A 35 5.99 12.28 -10.93
CA ALA A 35 5.47 10.95 -11.28
C ALA A 35 4.82 10.26 -10.06
N PHE A 36 5.42 10.44 -8.89
CA PHE A 36 4.91 9.91 -7.63
C PHE A 36 3.58 10.56 -7.24
N GLY A 37 3.49 11.90 -7.26
CA GLY A 37 2.23 12.63 -7.03
C GLY A 37 1.12 12.22 -7.99
N ARG A 38 1.44 12.01 -9.27
CA ARG A 38 0.48 11.50 -10.27
C ARG A 38 -0.02 10.09 -9.93
N SER A 39 0.84 9.23 -9.40
CA SER A 39 0.50 7.85 -9.03
C SER A 39 -0.45 7.82 -7.83
N VAL A 40 -0.17 8.63 -6.80
CA VAL A 40 -1.06 8.78 -5.62
C VAL A 40 -2.43 9.28 -6.05
N GLY A 41 -2.48 10.37 -6.84
CA GLY A 41 -3.75 10.93 -7.32
C GLY A 41 -4.56 9.93 -8.17
N ALA A 42 -3.90 9.10 -8.97
CA ALA A 42 -4.57 8.07 -9.76
C ALA A 42 -5.22 6.98 -8.89
N ILE A 43 -4.57 6.58 -7.79
CA ILE A 43 -5.11 5.59 -6.85
C ILE A 43 -6.31 6.18 -6.11
N GLU A 44 -6.16 7.38 -5.54
CA GLU A 44 -7.22 8.05 -4.79
C GLU A 44 -8.46 8.30 -5.65
N THR A 45 -8.25 8.75 -6.89
CA THR A 45 -9.34 8.97 -7.85
C THR A 45 -10.07 7.67 -8.18
N ALA A 46 -9.35 6.57 -8.40
CA ALA A 46 -9.98 5.29 -8.71
C ALA A 46 -10.82 4.76 -7.53
N CYS A 47 -10.34 4.90 -6.30
CA CYS A 47 -11.11 4.53 -5.10
C CYS A 47 -12.35 5.42 -4.95
N LEU A 48 -12.19 6.74 -5.10
CA LEU A 48 -13.30 7.71 -5.03
C LEU A 48 -14.41 7.39 -6.05
N LEU A 49 -14.03 7.16 -7.31
CA LEU A 49 -14.97 6.82 -8.38
C LEU A 49 -15.58 5.42 -8.25
N SER A 50 -15.04 4.58 -7.36
CA SER A 50 -15.56 3.25 -7.04
C SER A 50 -16.31 3.22 -5.70
N ALA A 51 -16.60 4.40 -5.10
CA ALA A 51 -17.25 4.54 -3.81
C ALA A 51 -16.55 3.79 -2.66
N VAL A 52 -15.22 3.63 -2.75
CA VAL A 52 -14.41 3.02 -1.69
C VAL A 52 -13.89 4.13 -0.78
N PRO A 53 -14.30 4.21 0.50
CA PRO A 53 -13.77 5.22 1.41
C PRO A 53 -12.31 4.92 1.72
N VAL A 54 -11.42 5.90 1.52
CA VAL A 54 -9.97 5.76 1.72
C VAL A 54 -9.51 6.53 2.94
N GLN A 55 -8.74 5.87 3.78
CA GLN A 55 -8.02 6.47 4.90
C GLN A 55 -6.53 6.55 4.58
N ARG A 56 -5.87 7.64 5.00
CA ARG A 56 -4.41 7.77 4.88
C ARG A 56 -3.72 7.28 6.15
N VAL A 57 -2.57 6.62 6.00
CA VAL A 57 -1.77 6.12 7.14
C VAL A 57 -0.30 6.47 6.97
N THR A 58 0.36 6.98 8.01
CA THR A 58 1.79 7.30 7.90
C THR A 58 2.64 6.04 7.81
N PRO A 59 3.80 6.09 7.12
CA PRO A 59 4.75 4.99 7.12
C PRO A 59 5.11 4.49 8.52
N GLN A 60 5.25 5.41 9.49
CA GLN A 60 5.61 5.03 10.86
C GLN A 60 4.50 4.21 11.54
N ALA A 61 3.23 4.56 11.32
CA ALA A 61 2.10 3.93 11.99
C ALA A 61 1.94 2.46 11.56
N TRP A 62 1.86 2.19 10.25
CA TRP A 62 1.65 0.83 9.77
C TRP A 62 2.91 -0.04 9.94
N LYS A 63 4.13 0.53 9.76
CA LYS A 63 5.38 -0.21 9.97
C LYS A 63 5.55 -0.63 11.43
N ARG A 64 5.22 0.25 12.38
CA ARG A 64 5.22 -0.09 13.80
C ARG A 64 4.25 -1.25 14.09
N ALA A 65 3.03 -1.21 13.54
CA ALA A 65 2.06 -2.28 13.70
C ALA A 65 2.52 -3.61 13.06
N ALA A 66 3.32 -3.55 12.00
CA ALA A 66 3.93 -4.72 11.36
C ALA A 66 5.19 -5.24 12.08
N GLY A 67 5.72 -4.51 13.06
CA GLY A 67 6.99 -4.84 13.72
C GLY A 67 8.23 -4.53 12.87
N LEU A 68 8.14 -3.54 11.98
CA LEU A 68 9.21 -3.09 11.09
C LEU A 68 9.81 -1.77 11.61
N PRO A 69 10.92 -1.80 12.37
CA PRO A 69 11.57 -0.58 12.83
C PRO A 69 12.16 0.24 11.67
N ALA A 70 12.49 1.50 11.95
CA ALA A 70 13.16 2.36 10.96
C ALA A 70 14.52 1.75 10.54
N GLY A 71 14.87 1.88 9.26
CA GLY A 71 16.15 1.41 8.72
C GLY A 71 16.20 -0.05 8.31
N VAL A 72 15.13 -0.84 8.48
CA VAL A 72 15.10 -2.22 7.99
C VAL A 72 15.13 -2.30 6.46
N PRO A 73 15.78 -3.32 5.88
CA PRO A 73 15.78 -3.54 4.44
C PRO A 73 14.37 -3.74 3.88
N LYS A 74 14.13 -3.36 2.63
CA LYS A 74 12.84 -3.59 1.94
C LYS A 74 12.42 -5.06 1.92
N ALA A 75 13.38 -5.98 1.94
CA ALA A 75 13.13 -7.42 2.01
C ALA A 75 12.35 -7.82 3.29
N ALA A 76 12.54 -7.08 4.40
CA ALA A 76 11.86 -7.35 5.66
C ALA A 76 10.33 -7.25 5.56
N SER A 77 9.81 -6.39 4.66
CA SER A 77 8.37 -6.31 4.40
C SER A 77 7.84 -7.62 3.82
N VAL A 78 8.57 -8.25 2.89
CA VAL A 78 8.17 -9.51 2.25
C VAL A 78 8.12 -10.63 3.29
N GLU A 79 9.19 -10.80 4.06
CA GLU A 79 9.26 -11.80 5.13
C GLU A 79 8.15 -11.59 6.18
N THR A 80 7.91 -10.33 6.57
CA THR A 80 6.87 -9.98 7.52
C THR A 80 5.46 -10.27 6.98
N ALA A 81 5.21 -9.96 5.71
CA ALA A 81 3.94 -10.28 5.07
C ALA A 81 3.72 -11.80 4.98
N LEU A 82 4.74 -12.57 4.57
CA LEU A 82 4.67 -14.04 4.52
C LEU A 82 4.39 -14.64 5.90
N ARG A 83 5.01 -14.11 6.96
CA ARG A 83 4.80 -14.56 8.34
C ARG A 83 3.41 -14.20 8.88
N LEU A 84 2.92 -12.99 8.61
CA LEU A 84 1.64 -12.50 9.16
C LEU A 84 0.43 -12.89 8.32
N LEU A 85 0.62 -13.20 7.04
CA LEU A 85 -0.41 -13.47 6.05
C LEU A 85 0.02 -14.66 5.17
N PRO A 86 0.11 -15.89 5.70
CA PRO A 86 0.69 -17.03 4.96
C PRO A 86 -0.01 -17.34 3.63
N GLY A 87 -1.30 -17.01 3.49
CA GLY A 87 -2.03 -17.12 2.22
C GLY A 87 -1.52 -16.22 1.09
N CYS A 88 -0.65 -15.24 1.37
CA CYS A 88 -0.06 -14.38 0.34
C CYS A 88 1.18 -14.99 -0.35
N ALA A 89 1.68 -16.14 0.13
CA ALA A 89 2.91 -16.74 -0.38
C ALA A 89 2.94 -16.95 -1.90
N PRO A 90 1.86 -17.38 -2.58
CA PRO A 90 1.84 -17.50 -4.03
C PRO A 90 2.06 -16.18 -4.80
N TYR A 91 1.89 -15.03 -4.14
CA TYR A 91 1.94 -13.70 -4.75
C TYR A 91 3.24 -12.92 -4.42
N LEU A 92 4.02 -13.41 -3.45
CA LEU A 92 5.27 -12.81 -2.96
C LEU A 92 6.47 -13.74 -3.23
N THR A 93 6.70 -14.05 -4.50
CA THR A 93 7.71 -15.05 -4.91
C THR A 93 9.08 -14.45 -5.23
N ARG A 94 9.19 -13.11 -5.29
CA ARG A 94 10.41 -12.41 -5.70
C ARG A 94 10.78 -11.33 -4.70
N ALA A 95 12.09 -11.05 -4.56
CA ALA A 95 12.58 -9.94 -3.74
C ALA A 95 12.00 -8.56 -4.14
N LYS A 96 11.63 -8.40 -5.42
CA LYS A 96 11.02 -7.16 -5.93
C LYS A 96 9.53 -6.99 -5.57
N ASP A 97 8.91 -7.96 -4.90
CA ASP A 97 7.50 -7.90 -4.50
C ASP A 97 7.26 -7.12 -3.20
N HIS A 98 8.27 -6.40 -2.69
CA HIS A 98 8.16 -5.56 -1.49
C HIS A 98 7.00 -4.55 -1.55
N GLY A 99 6.70 -3.97 -2.72
CA GLY A 99 5.54 -3.08 -2.85
C GLY A 99 4.19 -3.78 -2.65
N ARG A 100 4.08 -5.06 -3.03
CA ARG A 100 2.89 -5.88 -2.74
C ARG A 100 2.82 -6.23 -1.26
N ALA A 101 3.96 -6.56 -0.66
CA ALA A 101 4.06 -6.83 0.76
C ALA A 101 3.66 -5.60 1.60
N ASP A 102 4.15 -4.41 1.26
CA ASP A 102 3.76 -3.15 1.93
C ASP A 102 2.25 -2.92 1.82
N ALA A 103 1.66 -3.09 0.64
CA ALA A 103 0.20 -2.96 0.45
C ALA A 103 -0.59 -3.95 1.32
N LEU A 104 -0.15 -5.21 1.43
CA LEU A 104 -0.76 -6.21 2.31
C LEU A 104 -0.66 -5.82 3.79
N LEU A 105 0.49 -5.30 4.22
CA LEU A 105 0.71 -4.88 5.60
C LEU A 105 -0.08 -3.61 5.95
N ILE A 106 -0.23 -2.68 5.02
CA ILE A 106 -1.11 -1.50 5.16
C ILE A 106 -2.57 -1.93 5.28
N ALA A 107 -3.03 -2.88 4.45
CA ALA A 107 -4.39 -3.42 4.55
C ALA A 107 -4.61 -4.12 5.90
N ARG A 108 -3.64 -4.90 6.37
CA ARG A 108 -3.67 -5.53 7.70
C ARG A 108 -3.74 -4.50 8.84
N TYR A 109 -3.00 -3.40 8.75
CA TYR A 109 -3.10 -2.30 9.71
C TYR A 109 -4.53 -1.73 9.75
N GLY A 110 -5.14 -1.50 8.59
CA GLY A 110 -6.53 -1.05 8.48
C GLY A 110 -7.51 -1.93 9.24
N LEU A 111 -7.34 -3.26 9.16
CA LEU A 111 -8.14 -4.23 9.92
C LEU A 111 -7.95 -4.17 11.44
N SER A 112 -6.84 -3.62 11.93
CA SER A 112 -6.58 -3.49 13.38
C SER A 112 -7.10 -2.19 14.01
N VAL A 113 -7.48 -1.22 13.18
CA VAL A 113 -7.91 0.12 13.62
C VAL A 113 -9.35 0.45 13.25
N THR A 114 -10.09 -0.53 12.73
CA THR A 114 -11.48 -0.38 12.29
C THR A 114 -12.34 -1.50 12.83
#